data_AF-A0A933C6Q3-F1
#
_entry.id   AF-A0A933C6Q3-F1
#
_cell.length_a   1.000
_cell.length_b   1.000
_cell.length_c   1.000
_cell.angle_alpha   90.00
_cell.angle_beta   90.00
_cell.angle_gamma   90.00
#
_symmetry.space_group_name_H-M   'P 1'
#
loop_
_entity.id
_entity.type
_entity.pdbx_description
1 polymer ?
#
loop_
_entity_poly.entity_id
_entity_poly.type
_entity_poly.pdbx_seq_one_letter_code
_entity_poly.pdbx_strand_id
1 'polypeptide(L)'
;MRAILATIAATWAAAATLAAAPLAADARPAGSTFVSGRVSRSLAGSYEVYDPFLGVSQRVHWSANGASVSGFPLSGSLSRTGSFIRFFGLGLDADVREWAGGYHVTATVYPRDPRQPHRRLWFAMSALGRTDDPANPPSFSVFDTGASLTLRPSGKDYSISGWVDSSFGPEGVALVGLIATAASEKLPQAPQPGGAAPAPAPARRYHPIRVPVAAPRWH
;
A
#
# COMPACT_ATOMS: atom_id res chain seq x y z
N MET A 1 7.55 50.35 -32.47
CA MET A 1 7.50 50.24 -30.99
C MET A 1 6.06 50.22 -30.42
N ARG A 2 5.05 49.78 -31.19
CA ARG A 2 3.65 49.62 -30.73
C ARG A 2 3.06 48.22 -30.96
N ALA A 3 3.83 47.29 -31.52
CA ALA A 3 3.37 45.94 -31.89
C ALA A 3 3.77 44.83 -30.90
N ILE A 4 4.54 45.15 -29.84
CA ILE A 4 5.04 44.14 -28.88
C ILE A 4 4.18 44.11 -27.59
N LEU A 5 3.31 45.10 -27.37
CA LEU A 5 2.45 45.18 -26.18
C LEU A 5 1.10 44.46 -26.32
N ALA A 6 0.69 44.07 -27.53
CA ALA A 6 -0.57 43.36 -27.75
C ALA A 6 -0.48 41.84 -27.46
N THR A 7 0.74 41.27 -27.41
CA THR A 7 0.95 39.83 -27.24
C THR A 7 1.02 39.40 -25.77
N ILE A 8 1.19 40.34 -24.83
CA ILE A 8 1.28 40.03 -23.38
C ILE A 8 -0.10 40.06 -22.71
N ALA A 9 -1.10 40.72 -23.31
CA ALA A 9 -2.47 40.76 -22.79
C ALA A 9 -3.30 39.49 -23.12
N ALA A 10 -2.93 38.74 -24.15
CA ALA A 10 -3.62 37.50 -24.53
C ALA A 10 -3.22 36.29 -23.68
N THR A 11 -2.09 36.35 -22.97
CA THR A 11 -1.58 35.25 -22.13
C THR A 11 -2.17 35.24 -20.72
N TRP A 12 -2.86 36.31 -20.30
CA TRP A 12 -3.48 36.43 -18.98
C TRP A 12 -5.02 36.30 -18.98
N ALA A 13 -5.64 36.11 -20.15
CA ALA A 13 -7.06 35.79 -20.25
C ALA A 13 -7.33 34.26 -20.30
N ALA A 14 -6.35 33.45 -20.71
CA ALA A 14 -6.43 31.99 -20.70
C ALA A 14 -6.12 31.35 -19.34
N ALA A 15 -5.51 32.11 -18.41
CA ALA A 15 -5.23 31.65 -17.05
C ALA A 15 -6.40 31.92 -16.07
N ALA A 16 -7.37 32.76 -16.43
CA ALA A 16 -8.48 33.16 -15.57
C ALA A 16 -9.76 32.30 -15.74
N THR A 17 -9.86 31.51 -16.81
CA THR A 17 -10.96 30.53 -16.98
C THR A 17 -10.69 29.19 -16.29
N LEU A 18 -9.53 29.01 -15.64
CA LEU A 18 -9.27 27.85 -14.78
C LEU A 18 -9.73 28.04 -13.32
N ALA A 19 -10.31 29.20 -12.97
CA ALA A 19 -10.62 29.57 -11.58
C ALA A 19 -12.11 29.39 -11.20
N ALA A 20 -12.93 28.79 -12.07
CA ALA A 20 -14.32 28.50 -11.76
C ALA A 20 -14.83 27.22 -12.45
N ALA A 21 -13.96 26.23 -12.64
CA ALA A 21 -14.47 24.87 -12.77
C ALA A 21 -15.18 24.58 -11.44
N PRO A 22 -16.50 24.31 -11.41
CA PRO A 22 -17.11 23.80 -10.20
C PRO A 22 -16.25 22.61 -9.77
N LEU A 23 -15.88 22.55 -8.49
CA LEU A 23 -15.44 21.31 -7.85
C LEU A 23 -16.35 20.23 -8.42
N ALA A 24 -15.83 19.44 -9.36
CA ALA A 24 -16.62 18.44 -10.04
C ALA A 24 -17.10 17.58 -8.89
N ALA A 25 -18.40 17.68 -8.56
CA ALA A 25 -19.03 16.74 -7.66
C ALA A 25 -18.58 15.38 -8.18
N ASP A 26 -17.94 14.58 -7.31
CA ASP A 26 -17.43 13.25 -7.60
C ASP A 26 -18.52 12.44 -8.33
N ALA A 27 -18.57 12.60 -9.65
CA ALA A 27 -19.67 12.13 -10.45
C ALA A 27 -19.36 10.65 -10.64
N ARG A 28 -20.01 9.83 -9.82
CA ARG A 28 -19.87 8.38 -9.83
C ARG A 28 -19.81 7.89 -11.28
N PRO A 29 -18.66 7.35 -11.73
CA PRO A 29 -18.57 6.73 -13.04
C PRO A 29 -19.61 5.61 -13.14
N ALA A 30 -20.33 5.52 -14.26
CA ALA A 30 -21.32 4.45 -14.45
C ALA A 30 -20.67 3.07 -14.30
N GLY A 31 -21.29 2.18 -13.52
CA GLY A 31 -20.73 0.85 -13.25
C GLY A 31 -19.62 0.81 -12.19
N SER A 32 -19.31 1.91 -11.52
CA SER A 32 -18.33 1.94 -10.43
C SER A 32 -18.96 1.74 -9.05
N THR A 33 -18.15 1.23 -8.12
CA THR A 33 -18.44 1.03 -6.71
C THR A 33 -17.59 2.00 -5.90
N PHE A 34 -18.19 2.60 -4.88
CA PHE A 34 -17.47 3.48 -3.96
C PHE A 34 -16.57 2.66 -3.04
N VAL A 35 -15.35 3.16 -2.84
CA VAL A 35 -14.37 2.61 -1.90
C VAL A 35 -14.25 3.57 -0.72
N SER A 36 -14.30 3.01 0.48
CA SER A 36 -14.11 3.72 1.74
C SER A 36 -13.36 2.81 2.70
N GLY A 37 -12.12 2.53 2.32
CA GLY A 37 -11.24 1.62 3.01
C GLY A 37 -10.33 2.30 4.01
N ARG A 38 -9.60 1.49 4.77
CA ARG A 38 -8.54 1.92 5.67
C ARG A 38 -7.39 0.92 5.67
N VAL A 39 -6.20 1.43 5.92
CA VAL A 39 -5.02 0.67 6.30
C VAL A 39 -4.65 1.12 7.70
N SER A 40 -4.73 0.22 8.68
CA SER A 40 -4.44 0.55 10.07
C SER A 40 -3.38 -0.36 10.65
N ARG A 41 -2.45 0.21 11.41
CA ARG A 41 -1.45 -0.58 12.13
C ARG A 41 -2.02 -1.08 13.45
N SER A 42 -1.89 -2.38 13.71
CA SER A 42 -2.22 -2.99 14.99
C SER A 42 -1.10 -2.78 16.01
N LEU A 43 -1.47 -2.83 17.30
CA LEU A 43 -0.52 -2.72 18.42
C LEU A 43 0.54 -3.84 18.42
N ALA A 44 0.23 -4.99 17.81
CA ALA A 44 1.15 -6.13 17.69
C ALA A 44 2.12 -6.01 16.51
N GLY A 45 2.17 -4.87 15.82
CA GLY A 45 3.08 -4.63 14.70
C GLY A 45 2.62 -5.20 13.35
N SER A 46 1.39 -5.71 13.27
CA SER A 46 0.75 -6.11 12.01
C SER A 46 -0.06 -4.94 11.43
N TYR A 47 -0.48 -5.04 10.18
CA TYR A 47 -1.41 -4.10 9.55
C TYR A 47 -2.73 -4.80 9.21
N GLU A 48 -3.79 -4.02 9.16
CA GLU A 48 -5.10 -4.42 8.69
C GLU A 48 -5.49 -3.55 7.48
N VAL A 49 -5.89 -4.19 6.38
CA VAL A 49 -6.48 -3.53 5.22
C VAL A 49 -7.95 -3.90 5.19
N TYR A 50 -8.83 -2.91 5.24
CA TYR A 50 -10.26 -3.13 5.38
C TYR A 50 -11.06 -2.20 4.48
N ASP A 51 -12.03 -2.73 3.75
CA ASP A 51 -13.07 -1.96 3.06
C ASP A 51 -14.42 -2.68 3.22
N PRO A 52 -15.42 -2.07 3.86
CA PRO A 52 -16.69 -2.72 4.15
C PRO A 52 -17.58 -2.89 2.92
N PHE A 53 -17.42 -2.07 1.89
CA PHE A 53 -18.31 -2.05 0.71
C PHE A 53 -17.94 -3.12 -0.31
N LEU A 54 -16.65 -3.38 -0.44
CA LEU A 54 -16.08 -4.43 -1.30
C LEU A 54 -15.74 -5.71 -0.52
N GLY A 55 -15.99 -5.73 0.79
CA GLY A 55 -15.73 -6.87 1.66
C GLY A 55 -14.24 -7.19 1.85
N VAL A 56 -13.36 -6.23 1.59
CA VAL A 56 -11.91 -6.41 1.81
C VAL A 56 -11.65 -6.46 3.30
N SER A 57 -10.95 -7.51 3.74
CA SER A 57 -10.51 -7.67 5.12
C SER A 57 -9.26 -8.53 5.13
N GLN A 58 -8.10 -7.88 5.30
CA GLN A 58 -6.80 -8.53 5.24
C GLN A 58 -5.94 -8.14 6.43
N ARG A 59 -5.13 -9.09 6.89
CA ARG A 59 -4.08 -8.88 7.87
C ARG A 59 -2.74 -9.12 7.23
N VAL A 60 -1.84 -8.16 7.41
CA VAL A 60 -0.47 -8.17 6.88
C VAL A 60 0.50 -8.21 8.05
N HIS A 61 1.39 -9.20 8.08
CA HIS A 61 2.43 -9.30 9.10
C HIS A 61 3.80 -9.22 8.43
N TRP A 62 4.55 -8.15 8.75
CA TRP A 62 5.88 -7.92 8.19
C TRP A 62 6.96 -8.63 9.00
N SER A 63 7.97 -9.10 8.28
CA SER A 63 9.21 -9.71 8.76
C SER A 63 10.38 -9.10 8.01
N ALA A 64 11.62 -9.45 8.40
CA ALA A 64 12.82 -8.92 7.77
C ALA A 64 12.90 -9.19 6.24
N ASN A 65 12.29 -10.28 5.77
CA ASN A 65 12.43 -10.75 4.38
C ASN A 65 11.17 -10.53 3.54
N GLY A 66 10.11 -9.93 4.11
CA GLY A 66 8.83 -9.83 3.43
C GLY A 66 7.64 -9.80 4.39
N ALA A 67 6.44 -10.05 3.88
CA ALA A 67 5.22 -10.10 4.68
C ALA A 67 4.39 -11.34 4.38
N SER A 68 3.67 -11.83 5.38
CA SER A 68 2.56 -12.76 5.17
C SER A 68 1.24 -11.99 5.14
N VAL A 69 0.36 -12.37 4.21
CA VAL A 69 -0.95 -11.76 3.99
C VAL A 69 -2.01 -12.84 4.17
N SER A 70 -3.03 -12.55 4.96
CA SER A 70 -4.17 -13.44 5.19
C SER A 70 -5.47 -12.65 5.12
N GLY A 71 -6.54 -13.29 4.66
CA GLY A 71 -7.87 -12.68 4.58
C GLY A 71 -8.48 -12.75 3.19
N PHE A 72 -9.35 -11.78 2.90
CA PHE A 72 -10.07 -11.64 1.64
C PHE A 72 -9.81 -10.26 1.00
N PRO A 73 -9.68 -10.18 -0.33
CA PRO A 73 -9.76 -11.26 -1.31
C PRO A 73 -8.46 -12.04 -1.47
N LEU A 74 -7.31 -11.44 -1.12
CA LEU A 74 -5.98 -12.03 -1.32
C LEU A 74 -5.44 -12.65 -0.04
N SER A 75 -4.69 -13.73 -0.19
CA SER A 75 -3.83 -14.30 0.84
C SER A 75 -2.57 -14.87 0.21
N GLY A 76 -1.44 -14.84 0.93
CA GLY A 76 -0.16 -15.26 0.38
C GLY A 76 1.02 -14.61 1.07
N SER A 77 2.09 -14.41 0.30
CA SER A 77 3.34 -13.86 0.77
C SER A 77 3.82 -12.74 -0.15
N LEU A 78 4.49 -11.77 0.43
CA LEU A 78 5.08 -10.64 -0.26
C LEU A 78 6.58 -10.64 0.03
N SER A 79 7.40 -10.66 -1.02
CA SER A 79 8.86 -10.53 -0.91
C SER A 79 9.29 -9.15 -1.39
N ARG A 80 10.35 -8.61 -0.79
CA ARG A 80 10.93 -7.31 -1.16
C ARG A 80 12.40 -7.48 -1.48
N THR A 81 12.81 -7.01 -2.67
CA THR A 81 14.19 -7.01 -3.14
C THR A 81 14.50 -5.65 -3.75
N GLY A 82 15.20 -4.79 -3.00
CA GLY A 82 15.49 -3.42 -3.43
C GLY A 82 14.21 -2.62 -3.67
N SER A 83 14.06 -2.07 -4.88
CA SER A 83 12.87 -1.34 -5.33
C SER A 83 11.75 -2.24 -5.88
N PHE A 84 11.92 -3.56 -5.83
CA PHE A 84 10.93 -4.51 -6.29
C PHE A 84 10.22 -5.17 -5.10
N ILE A 85 8.90 -5.21 -5.18
CA ILE A 85 8.02 -5.94 -4.29
C ILE A 85 7.29 -6.95 -5.16
N ARG A 86 7.32 -8.22 -4.77
CA ARG A 86 6.56 -9.26 -5.44
C ARG A 86 5.56 -9.90 -4.50
N PHE A 87 4.32 -10.00 -4.94
CA PHE A 87 3.27 -10.70 -4.22
C PHE A 87 2.97 -12.01 -4.93
N PHE A 88 2.93 -13.09 -4.15
CA PHE A 88 2.53 -14.42 -4.62
C PHE A 88 1.49 -15.00 -3.68
N GLY A 89 0.38 -15.50 -4.22
CA GLY A 89 -0.61 -16.12 -3.37
C GLY A 89 -1.89 -16.53 -4.07
N LEU A 90 -2.89 -16.81 -3.24
CA LEU A 90 -4.25 -17.05 -3.70
C LEU A 90 -4.89 -15.74 -4.14
N GLY A 91 -5.43 -15.76 -5.35
CA GLY A 91 -6.19 -14.64 -5.92
C GLY A 91 -5.37 -13.71 -6.81
N LEU A 92 -4.03 -13.70 -6.70
CA LEU A 92 -3.19 -12.72 -7.42
C LEU A 92 -1.70 -13.09 -7.44
N ASP A 93 -1.02 -12.83 -8.57
CA ASP A 93 0.44 -12.69 -8.69
C ASP A 93 0.73 -11.27 -9.17
N ALA A 94 1.60 -10.54 -8.47
CA ALA A 94 1.88 -9.14 -8.82
C ALA A 94 3.34 -8.75 -8.63
N ASP A 95 3.81 -7.97 -9.59
CA ASP A 95 5.07 -7.27 -9.56
C ASP A 95 4.82 -5.78 -9.31
N VAL A 96 5.42 -5.26 -8.25
CA VAL A 96 5.35 -3.85 -7.85
C VAL A 96 6.76 -3.27 -7.92
N ARG A 97 6.93 -2.23 -8.73
CA ARG A 97 8.20 -1.51 -8.88
C ARG A 97 8.08 -0.11 -8.29
N GLU A 98 8.92 0.17 -7.32
CA GLU A 98 9.08 1.51 -6.76
C GLU A 98 9.91 2.39 -7.68
N TRP A 99 9.53 3.65 -7.79
CA TRP A 99 10.23 4.71 -8.50
C TRP A 99 10.18 6.01 -7.67
N ALA A 100 10.92 7.04 -8.08
CA ALA A 100 11.11 8.25 -7.27
C ALA A 100 9.80 8.97 -6.88
N GLY A 101 8.73 8.79 -7.67
CA GLY A 101 7.42 9.40 -7.42
C GLY A 101 6.32 8.41 -7.03
N GLY A 102 6.63 7.15 -6.67
CA GLY A 102 5.63 6.21 -6.18
C GLY A 102 5.85 4.76 -6.62
N TYR A 103 4.78 4.08 -7.02
CA TYR A 103 4.78 2.66 -7.38
C TYR A 103 4.12 2.42 -8.73
N HIS A 104 4.63 1.45 -9.45
CA HIS A 104 4.06 0.92 -10.68
C HIS A 104 3.73 -0.55 -10.45
N VAL A 105 2.51 -0.96 -10.78
CA VAL A 105 1.97 -2.25 -10.40
C VAL A 105 1.48 -3.00 -11.61
N THR A 106 1.98 -4.21 -11.80
CA THR A 106 1.46 -5.15 -12.81
C THR A 106 1.03 -6.41 -12.08
N ALA A 107 -0.23 -6.81 -12.23
CA ALA A 107 -0.76 -8.00 -11.59
C ALA A 107 -1.60 -8.85 -12.53
N THR A 108 -1.61 -10.16 -12.27
CA THR A 108 -2.58 -11.10 -12.81
C THR A 108 -3.47 -11.58 -11.66
N VAL A 109 -4.76 -11.30 -11.76
CA VAL A 109 -5.79 -11.76 -10.82
C VAL A 109 -6.27 -13.14 -11.26
N TYR A 110 -6.31 -14.05 -10.31
CA TYR A 110 -6.85 -15.40 -10.45
C TYR A 110 -8.17 -15.47 -9.69
N PRO A 111 -9.33 -15.31 -10.37
CA PRO A 111 -10.61 -15.32 -9.69
C PRO A 111 -10.84 -16.62 -8.91
N ARG A 112 -11.54 -16.54 -7.79
CA ARG A 112 -11.91 -17.74 -7.01
C ARG A 112 -12.85 -18.66 -7.78
N ASP A 113 -13.72 -18.07 -8.60
CA ASP A 113 -14.56 -18.84 -9.51
C ASP A 113 -13.74 -19.20 -10.76
N PRO A 114 -13.40 -20.49 -10.97
CA PRO A 114 -12.60 -20.91 -12.11
C PRO A 114 -13.29 -20.70 -13.46
N ARG A 115 -14.59 -20.36 -13.47
CA ARG A 115 -15.34 -19.99 -14.68
C ARG A 115 -15.07 -18.55 -15.11
N GLN A 116 -14.56 -17.70 -14.22
CA GLN A 116 -14.21 -16.34 -14.56
C GLN A 116 -12.80 -16.32 -15.17
N PRO A 117 -12.60 -15.62 -16.30
CA PRO A 117 -11.29 -15.53 -16.91
C PRO A 117 -10.32 -14.79 -15.97
N HIS A 118 -9.06 -15.18 -16.01
CA HIS A 118 -8.01 -14.39 -15.39
C HIS A 118 -8.02 -12.98 -15.98
N ARG A 119 -7.75 -11.98 -15.14
CA ARG A 119 -7.70 -10.58 -15.59
C ARG A 119 -6.39 -9.94 -15.17
N ARG A 120 -5.93 -8.97 -15.95
CA ARG A 120 -4.73 -8.20 -15.66
C ARG A 120 -5.11 -6.89 -15.01
N LEU A 121 -4.37 -6.50 -13.99
CA LEU A 121 -4.42 -5.16 -13.40
C LEU A 121 -3.11 -4.46 -13.72
N TRP A 122 -3.21 -3.21 -14.14
CA TRP A 122 -2.05 -2.39 -14.38
C TRP A 122 -2.32 -0.97 -13.92
N PHE A 123 -1.66 -0.52 -12.86
CA PHE A 123 -1.92 0.81 -12.32
C PHE A 123 -0.65 1.46 -11.77
N ALA A 124 -0.68 2.79 -11.71
CA ALA A 124 0.32 3.59 -11.03
C ALA A 124 -0.28 4.17 -9.75
N MET A 125 0.54 4.15 -8.69
CA MET A 125 0.24 4.80 -7.42
C MET A 125 1.25 5.91 -7.21
N SER A 126 0.84 7.14 -7.51
CA SER A 126 1.70 8.32 -7.49
C SER A 126 1.70 8.95 -6.10
N ALA A 127 2.88 9.15 -5.53
CA ALA A 127 3.06 9.82 -4.26
C ALA A 127 2.91 11.34 -4.42
N LEU A 128 2.06 11.93 -3.61
CA LEU A 128 1.92 13.36 -3.41
C LEU A 128 2.65 13.70 -2.12
N GLY A 129 3.94 13.97 -2.25
CA GLY A 129 4.86 14.19 -1.14
C GLY A 129 6.10 13.30 -1.23
N ARG A 130 6.97 13.42 -0.24
CA ARG A 130 8.20 12.64 -0.12
C ARG A 130 7.89 11.25 0.42
N THR A 131 8.25 10.20 -0.31
CA THR A 131 8.12 8.80 0.15
C THR A 131 9.18 8.41 1.17
N ASP A 132 10.25 9.21 1.28
CA ASP A 132 11.37 9.01 2.19
C ASP A 132 11.25 9.85 3.47
N ASP A 133 10.21 10.67 3.64
CA ASP A 133 10.00 11.50 4.83
C ASP A 133 9.20 10.74 5.91
N PRO A 134 9.85 10.33 7.02
CA PRO A 134 9.21 9.63 8.14
C PRO A 134 8.09 10.42 8.81
N ALA A 135 8.26 11.73 8.87
CA ALA A 135 7.42 12.62 9.66
C ALA A 135 6.15 13.00 8.89
N ASN A 136 6.24 12.98 7.56
CA ASN A 136 5.18 13.37 6.66
C ASN A 136 4.96 12.27 5.61
N PRO A 137 4.29 11.15 5.98
CA PRO A 137 3.90 10.13 5.01
C PRO A 137 3.20 10.79 3.80
N PRO A 138 3.53 10.39 2.57
CA PRO A 138 2.91 10.99 1.39
C PRO A 138 1.44 10.56 1.29
N SER A 139 0.61 11.40 0.67
CA SER A 139 -0.65 10.90 0.11
C SER A 139 -0.35 10.12 -1.16
N PHE A 140 -1.23 9.20 -1.54
CA PHE A 140 -1.12 8.55 -2.84
C PHE A 140 -2.37 8.77 -3.68
N SER A 141 -2.16 8.92 -4.97
CA SER A 141 -3.23 8.89 -5.96
C SER A 141 -3.03 7.69 -6.87
N VAL A 142 -4.06 6.85 -6.96
CA VAL A 142 -4.10 5.70 -7.86
C VAL A 142 -4.89 6.09 -9.09
N PHE A 143 -4.27 5.93 -10.26
CA PHE A 143 -4.92 6.18 -11.53
C PHE A 143 -4.75 4.97 -12.45
N ASP A 144 -5.89 4.44 -12.89
CA ASP A 144 -6.02 3.43 -13.94
C ASP A 144 -7.39 3.56 -14.61
N THR A 145 -7.56 2.95 -15.78
CA THR A 145 -8.79 2.90 -16.58
C THR A 145 -10.00 2.42 -15.77
N GLY A 146 -9.78 1.61 -14.72
CA GLY A 146 -10.83 1.10 -13.84
C GLY A 146 -10.81 1.60 -12.39
N ALA A 147 -9.93 2.54 -12.04
CA ALA A 147 -9.83 3.02 -10.66
C ALA A 147 -9.37 4.48 -10.55
N SER A 148 -10.04 5.20 -9.66
CA SER A 148 -9.63 6.51 -9.15
C SER A 148 -9.70 6.46 -7.63
N LEU A 149 -8.54 6.26 -6.99
CA LEU A 149 -8.45 6.18 -5.53
C LEU A 149 -7.49 7.22 -4.99
N THR A 150 -7.85 7.80 -3.85
CA THR A 150 -6.97 8.63 -3.04
C THR A 150 -6.71 7.94 -1.71
N LEU A 151 -5.44 7.81 -1.37
CA LEU A 151 -4.97 7.37 -0.06
C LEU A 151 -4.46 8.59 0.69
N ARG A 152 -5.09 8.90 1.81
CA ARG A 152 -4.68 10.01 2.67
C ARG A 152 -4.09 9.45 3.95
N PRO A 153 -2.90 9.90 4.37
CA PRO A 153 -2.32 9.49 5.62
C PRO A 153 -3.08 10.13 6.79
N SER A 154 -3.21 9.37 7.88
CA SER A 154 -3.71 9.83 9.18
C SER A 154 -2.79 9.25 10.25
N GLY A 155 -1.71 9.98 10.56
CA GLY A 155 -0.64 9.45 11.40
C GLY A 155 0.08 8.30 10.69
N LYS A 156 0.00 7.09 11.25
CA LYS A 156 0.61 5.85 10.69
C LYS A 156 -0.38 5.01 9.87
N ASP A 157 -1.61 5.46 9.77
CA ASP A 157 -2.70 4.79 9.07
C ASP A 157 -2.98 5.52 7.75
N TYR A 158 -3.72 4.88 6.85
CA TYR A 158 -4.24 5.50 5.63
C TYR A 158 -5.75 5.32 5.54
N SER A 159 -6.46 6.37 5.16
CA SER A 159 -7.83 6.26 4.63
C SER A 159 -7.76 6.11 3.11
N ILE A 160 -8.48 5.14 2.56
CA ILE A 160 -8.62 4.91 1.12
C ILE A 160 -10.01 5.35 0.70
N SER A 161 -10.13 6.21 -0.30
CA SER A 161 -11.42 6.69 -0.80
C SER A 161 -11.40 6.85 -2.30
N GLY A 162 -12.56 6.65 -2.95
CA GLY A 162 -12.72 6.90 -4.39
C GLY A 162 -13.65 5.90 -5.04
N TRP A 163 -13.42 5.63 -6.33
CA TRP A 163 -14.28 4.79 -7.16
C TRP A 163 -13.48 3.74 -7.91
N VAL A 164 -14.03 2.53 -8.00
CA VAL A 164 -13.45 1.43 -8.79
C VAL A 164 -14.54 0.76 -9.60
N ASP A 165 -14.22 0.29 -10.79
CA ASP A 165 -15.12 -0.56 -11.57
C ASP A 165 -14.91 -2.06 -11.29
N SER A 166 -15.65 -2.90 -12.00
CA SER A 166 -15.56 -4.36 -11.87
C SER A 166 -14.24 -4.94 -12.39
N SER A 167 -13.52 -4.24 -13.27
CA SER A 167 -12.23 -4.69 -13.79
C SER A 167 -11.15 -4.60 -12.73
N PHE A 168 -11.15 -3.54 -11.92
CA PHE A 168 -10.24 -3.35 -10.80
C PHE A 168 -10.63 -4.26 -9.63
N GLY A 169 -11.91 -4.19 -9.22
CA GLY A 169 -12.51 -5.06 -8.22
C GLY A 169 -11.88 -4.99 -6.82
N PRO A 170 -12.27 -5.88 -5.89
CA PRO A 170 -11.74 -5.91 -4.54
C PRO A 170 -10.25 -6.28 -4.49
N GLU A 171 -9.74 -7.07 -5.43
CA GLU A 171 -8.33 -7.46 -5.51
C GLU A 171 -7.40 -6.27 -5.78
N GLY A 172 -7.82 -5.34 -6.64
CA GLY A 172 -7.08 -4.10 -6.88
C GLY A 172 -7.02 -3.22 -5.64
N VAL A 173 -8.15 -3.04 -4.93
CA VAL A 173 -8.20 -2.26 -3.68
C VAL A 173 -7.35 -2.89 -2.58
N ALA A 174 -7.41 -4.23 -2.46
CA ALA A 174 -6.56 -5.00 -1.57
C ALA A 174 -5.07 -4.77 -1.87
N LEU A 175 -4.67 -4.87 -3.13
CA LEU A 175 -3.28 -4.66 -3.56
C LEU A 175 -2.79 -3.23 -3.28
N VAL A 176 -3.63 -2.23 -3.53
CA VAL A 176 -3.37 -0.83 -3.16
C VAL A 176 -3.11 -0.70 -1.65
N GLY A 177 -3.95 -1.32 -0.82
CA GLY A 177 -3.76 -1.36 0.63
C GLY A 177 -2.46 -2.05 1.05
N LEU A 178 -2.10 -3.17 0.42
CA LEU A 178 -0.83 -3.87 0.68
C LEU A 178 0.38 -2.98 0.39
N ILE A 179 0.37 -2.25 -0.73
CA ILE A 179 1.46 -1.32 -1.09
C ILE A 179 1.53 -0.16 -0.08
N ALA A 180 0.38 0.33 0.41
CA ALA A 180 0.37 1.34 1.47
C ALA A 180 0.97 0.81 2.79
N THR A 181 0.73 -0.46 3.17
CA THR A 181 1.41 -1.07 4.33
C THR A 181 2.93 -1.14 4.11
N ALA A 182 3.36 -1.47 2.89
CA ALA A 182 4.75 -1.54 2.50
C ALA A 182 5.43 -0.16 2.57
N ALA A 183 4.76 0.90 2.14
CA ALA A 183 5.24 2.27 2.27
C ALA A 183 5.31 2.71 3.75
N SER A 184 4.31 2.34 4.55
CA SER A 184 4.24 2.68 5.98
C SER A 184 5.32 2.01 6.82
N GLU A 185 5.72 0.78 6.46
CA GLU A 185 6.76 0.04 7.17
C GLU A 185 8.11 0.75 7.13
N LYS A 186 8.44 1.45 6.03
CA LYS A 186 9.72 2.14 5.87
C LYS A 186 9.89 3.35 6.77
N LEU A 187 8.80 3.86 7.36
CA LEU A 187 8.84 5.07 8.17
C LEU A 187 9.40 4.74 9.56
N PRO A 188 10.45 5.44 10.03
CA PRO A 188 10.99 5.30 11.38
C PRO A 188 9.93 5.21 12.46
N GLN A 189 10.17 4.31 13.41
CA GLN A 189 9.31 4.15 14.56
C GLN A 189 9.44 5.40 15.44
N ALA A 190 8.45 6.30 15.38
CA ALA A 190 8.30 7.29 16.44
C ALA A 190 8.24 6.54 17.80
N PRO A 191 9.09 6.88 18.79
CA PRO A 191 8.97 6.34 20.14
C PRO A 191 7.53 6.55 20.60
N GLN A 192 6.85 5.47 20.98
CA GLN A 192 5.50 5.61 21.51
C GLN A 192 5.58 6.47 22.78
N PRO A 193 4.84 7.59 22.89
CA PRO A 193 4.71 8.28 24.16
C PRO A 193 3.90 7.37 25.09
N GLY A 194 4.63 6.60 25.93
CA GLY A 194 4.07 5.57 26.81
C GLY A 194 4.76 4.20 26.70
N GLY A 195 5.55 3.96 25.65
CA GLY A 195 6.39 2.77 25.56
C GLY A 195 7.71 3.04 26.29
N ALA A 196 7.81 2.64 27.57
CA ALA A 196 9.13 2.49 28.18
C ALA A 196 10.00 1.68 27.22
N ALA A 197 11.20 2.18 26.92
CA ALA A 197 12.19 1.41 26.18
C ALA A 197 12.24 -0.01 26.78
N PRO A 198 12.15 -1.09 25.99
CA PRO A 198 12.25 -2.42 26.56
C PRO A 198 13.56 -2.46 27.34
N ALA A 199 13.45 -2.74 28.64
CA ALA A 199 14.61 -2.92 29.49
C ALA A 199 15.56 -3.89 28.76
N PRO A 200 16.87 -3.60 28.69
CA PRO A 200 17.80 -4.47 28.00
C PRO A 200 17.57 -5.89 28.49
N ALA A 201 17.30 -6.80 27.56
CA ALA A 201 17.03 -8.19 27.90
C ALA A 201 18.12 -8.65 28.87
N PRO A 202 17.77 -9.24 30.03
CA PRO A 202 18.77 -9.65 30.99
C PRO A 202 19.77 -10.54 30.25
N ALA A 203 21.05 -10.18 30.34
CA ALA A 203 22.12 -10.94 29.71
C ALA A 203 21.91 -12.41 30.07
N ARG A 204 21.53 -13.23 29.07
CA ARG A 204 21.35 -14.66 29.26
C ARG A 204 22.70 -15.19 29.72
N ARG A 205 22.83 -15.45 31.03
CA ARG A 205 23.96 -16.23 31.55
C ARG A 205 23.84 -17.59 30.88
N TYR A 206 24.68 -17.81 29.88
CA TYR A 206 24.90 -19.12 29.31
C TYR A 206 25.41 -20.01 30.44
N HIS A 207 24.53 -20.85 30.99
CA HIS A 207 24.96 -22.00 31.76
C HIS A 207 25.25 -23.10 30.73
N PRO A 208 26.52 -23.47 30.50
CA PRO A 208 26.80 -24.61 29.66
C PRO A 208 26.20 -25.85 30.32
N ILE A 209 25.17 -26.41 29.67
CA ILE A 209 24.63 -27.72 30.04
C ILE A 209 25.75 -28.72 29.74
N ARG A 210 26.39 -29.26 30.80
CA ARG A 210 27.29 -30.39 30.66
C ARG A 210 26.44 -31.62 30.32
N VAL A 211 26.42 -31.99 29.05
CA VAL A 211 25.88 -33.28 28.61
C VAL A 211 26.86 -34.36 29.07
N PRO A 212 26.46 -35.32 29.92
CA PRO A 212 27.32 -36.45 30.25
C PRO A 212 27.48 -37.32 29.00
N VAL A 213 28.70 -37.38 28.47
CA VAL A 213 29.07 -38.33 27.40
C VAL A 213 29.14 -39.71 28.06
N ALA A 214 28.19 -40.58 27.74
CA ALA A 214 28.25 -41.98 28.11
C ALA A 214 29.42 -42.64 27.36
N ALA A 215 30.36 -43.23 28.10
CA ALA A 215 31.47 -43.96 27.50
C ALA A 215 30.95 -45.21 26.75
N PRO A 216 31.49 -45.51 25.55
CA PRO A 216 31.11 -46.72 24.82
C PRO A 216 31.60 -47.96 25.57
N ARG A 217 30.69 -48.92 25.80
CA ARG A 217 31.03 -50.27 26.24
C ARG A 217 31.48 -51.07 25.02
N TRP A 218 32.73 -51.49 25.03
CA TRP A 218 33.23 -52.50 24.09
C TRP A 218 32.88 -53.89 24.63
N HIS A 219 32.28 -54.72 23.78
CA HIS A 219 32.13 -56.16 23.96
C HIS A 219 33.18 -56.88 23.12
#